data_AF-A0A8T5RGU7-F1
#
_entry.id   AF-A0A8T5RGU7-F1
#
_cell.length_a   1.000
_cell.length_b   1.000
_cell.length_c   1.000
_cell.angle_alpha   90.00
_cell.angle_beta   90.00
_cell.angle_gamma   90.00
#
_symmetry.space_group_name_H-M   'P 1'
#
loop_
_entity.id
_entity.type
_entity.pdbx_description
1 polymer ?
#
loop_
_entity_poly.entity_id
_entity_poly.type
_entity_poly.pdbx_seq_one_letter_code
_entity_poly.pdbx_strand_id
1 'polypeptide(L)' 'MFDFVDPIIYYISSEKMEEIANNSVQLIVTSPPYGNIKDYGITEQIGFSESFQQYFNRLKQVW' A
#
# COMPACT_ATOMS: atom_id res chain seq x y z
N MET A 1 12.01 -27.81 14.34
CA MET A 1 12.69 -26.51 14.38
C MET A 1 12.06 -25.68 13.28
N PHE A 2 11.55 -24.48 13.55
CA PHE A 2 11.00 -23.63 12.51
C PHE A 2 12.16 -22.89 11.85
N ASP A 3 12.22 -22.94 10.52
CA ASP A 3 13.15 -22.13 9.76
C ASP A 3 12.55 -20.73 9.64
N PHE A 4 13.19 -19.75 10.28
CA PHE A 4 12.84 -18.36 10.14
C PHE A 4 13.54 -17.80 8.93
N VAL A 5 12.79 -17.11 8.07
CA VAL A 5 13.34 -16.38 6.93
C VAL A 5 13.23 -14.90 7.27
N ASP A 6 14.32 -14.16 7.06
CA ASP A 6 14.29 -12.70 7.22
C ASP A 6 13.33 -12.07 6.19
N PRO A 7 12.50 -11.10 6.60
CA PRO A 7 11.59 -10.45 5.68
C PRO A 7 12.37 -9.59 4.67
N ILE A 8 11.94 -9.65 3.42
CA ILE A 8 12.38 -8.70 2.39
C ILE A 8 11.51 -7.45 2.52
N ILE A 9 12.14 -6.28 2.68
CA ILE A 9 11.45 -5.00 2.86
C ILE A 9 11.67 -4.12 1.63
N TYR A 10 10.58 -3.66 1.02
CA TYR A 10 10.60 -2.70 -0.08
C TYR A 10 10.08 -1.34 0.42
N TYR A 11 10.92 -0.30 0.38
CA TYR A 11 10.56 1.07 0.76
C TYR A 11 9.98 1.84 -0.44
N ILE A 12 8.89 1.32 -1.01
CA ILE A 12 8.23 1.84 -2.22
C ILE A 12 6.71 1.95 -2.01
N SER A 13 6.02 2.70 -2.88
CA SER A 13 4.56 2.72 -2.89
C SER A 13 4.03 1.38 -3.39
N SER A 14 2.99 0.83 -2.75
CA SER A 14 2.30 -0.37 -3.23
C SER A 14 1.61 -0.18 -4.58
N GLU A 15 1.53 1.07 -5.10
CA GLU A 15 1.13 1.37 -6.47
C GLU A 15 2.17 0.88 -7.52
N LYS A 16 3.37 0.48 -7.09
CA LYS A 16 4.47 -0.01 -7.95
C LYS A 16 5.18 -1.18 -7.26
N MET A 17 4.88 -2.41 -7.68
CA MET A 17 5.42 -3.65 -7.08
C MET A 17 6.02 -4.58 -8.15
N GLU A 18 6.86 -4.05 -9.03
CA GLU A 18 7.46 -4.79 -10.16
C GLU A 18 8.40 -5.91 -9.71
N GLU A 19 8.91 -5.83 -8.48
CA GLU A 19 9.78 -6.80 -7.83
C GLU A 19 9.04 -8.07 -7.39
N ILE A 20 7.69 -8.04 -7.35
CA ILE A 20 6.85 -9.15 -6.93
C ILE A 20 6.22 -9.80 -8.15
N ALA A 21 6.31 -11.13 -8.23
CA ALA A 21 5.74 -11.88 -9.33
C ALA A 21 4.19 -11.78 -9.35
N ASN A 22 3.63 -11.69 -10.55
CA ASN A 22 2.19 -11.71 -10.73
C ASN A 22 1.58 -12.99 -10.14
N ASN A 23 0.40 -12.85 -9.50
CA ASN A 23 -0.36 -13.95 -8.87
C ASN A 23 0.39 -14.72 -7.77
N SER A 24 1.43 -14.14 -7.15
CA SER A 24 2.20 -14.80 -6.09
C SER A 24 1.78 -14.42 -4.67
N VAL A 25 0.91 -13.43 -4.48
CA VAL A 25 0.49 -12.91 -3.16
C VAL A 25 -0.76 -13.65 -2.66
N GLN A 26 -0.71 -14.22 -1.46
CA GLN A 26 -1.85 -14.92 -0.83
C GLN A 26 -2.57 -14.10 0.23
N LEU A 27 -1.91 -13.10 0.82
CA LEU A 27 -2.46 -12.25 1.87
C LEU A 27 -1.97 -10.83 1.70
N ILE A 28 -2.92 -9.89 1.79
CA ILE A 28 -2.66 -8.46 1.82
C ILE A 28 -3.21 -7.93 3.15
N VAL A 29 -2.40 -7.17 3.88
CA VAL A 29 -2.81 -6.47 5.09
C VAL A 29 -2.46 -5.00 4.92
N THR A 30 -3.46 -4.14 5.06
CA THR A 30 -3.30 -2.69 5.00
C THR A 30 -3.98 -2.06 6.21
N SER A 31 -3.60 -0.83 6.55
CA SER A 31 -4.45 0.01 7.40
C SER A 31 -5.81 0.23 6.72
N PRO A 32 -6.87 0.58 7.48
CA PRO A 32 -8.11 1.04 6.89
C PRO A 32 -7.87 2.25 5.96
N PRO A 33 -8.65 2.39 4.88
CA PRO A 33 -8.46 3.46 3.92
C PRO A 33 -9.15 4.73 4.47
N TYR A 34 -8.40 5.49 5.28
CA TYR A 34 -8.92 6.62 6.06
C TYR A 34 -9.20 7.88 5.22
N GLY A 35 -8.77 7.93 3.95
CA GLY A 35 -8.88 9.12 3.12
C GLY A 35 -8.30 10.35 3.83
N ASN A 36 -9.09 11.42 3.90
CA ASN A 36 -8.66 12.69 4.50
C ASN A 36 -8.74 12.73 6.05
N ILE A 37 -9.07 11.62 6.72
CA ILE A 37 -9.21 11.57 8.19
C ILE A 37 -7.84 11.40 8.87
N LYS A 38 -6.85 10.82 8.18
CA LYS A 38 -5.54 10.48 8.75
C LYS A 38 -4.41 11.04 7.91
N ASP A 39 -3.49 11.75 8.58
CA ASP A 39 -2.20 12.16 8.04
C ASP A 39 -1.10 11.23 8.57
N TYR A 40 -0.33 10.60 7.67
CA TYR A 40 0.87 9.81 7.98
C TYR A 40 2.17 10.61 7.81
N GLY A 41 2.09 11.90 7.45
CA GLY A 41 3.25 12.79 7.35
C GLY A 41 4.11 12.58 6.12
N ILE A 42 3.59 11.89 5.10
CA ILE A 42 4.31 11.62 3.84
C ILE A 42 3.51 12.22 2.69
N THR A 43 4.15 13.04 1.85
CA THR A 43 3.49 13.76 0.74
C THR A 43 2.78 12.84 -0.24
N GLU A 44 3.34 11.66 -0.51
CA GLU A 44 2.80 10.70 -1.47
C GLU A 44 1.79 9.70 -0.87
N GLN A 45 1.34 9.90 0.37
CA GLN A 45 0.32 9.04 0.98
C GLN A 45 -1.00 9.10 0.21
N ILE A 46 -1.73 7.99 0.18
CA ILE A 46 -3.04 7.92 -0.49
C ILE A 46 -4.10 8.56 0.42
N GLY A 47 -4.79 9.59 -0.07
CA GLY A 47 -6.02 10.12 0.50
C GLY A 47 -5.95 11.48 1.20
N PHE A 48 -4.91 11.77 1.99
CA PHE A 48 -4.85 13.03 2.73
C PHE A 48 -4.60 14.22 1.80
N SER A 49 -5.37 15.29 1.96
CA SER A 49 -5.35 16.46 1.07
C SER A 49 -5.65 16.17 -0.41
N GLU A 50 -6.18 14.98 -0.74
CA GLU A 50 -6.63 14.64 -2.08
C GLU A 50 -8.14 14.87 -2.24
N SER A 51 -8.60 15.12 -3.47
CA SER A 51 -10.03 15.01 -3.77
C SER A 51 -10.50 13.57 -3.63
N PHE A 52 -11.79 13.37 -3.32
CA PHE A 52 -12.38 12.03 -3.24
C PHE A 52 -12.10 11.19 -4.50
N GLN A 53 -12.17 11.80 -5.69
CA GLN A 53 -11.93 11.10 -6.95
C GLN A 53 -10.47 10.64 -7.10
N GLN A 54 -9.50 11.48 -6.72
CA GLN A 54 -8.08 11.13 -6.75
C GLN A 54 -7.80 9.99 -5.77
N TYR A 55 -8.24 10.14 -4.52
CA TYR A 55 -8.15 9.13 -3.48
C TYR A 55 -8.74 7.78 -3.94
N PHE A 56 -9.96 7.79 -4.46
CA PHE A 56 -10.64 6.58 -4.93
C PHE A 56 -9.91 5.91 -6.10
N ASN A 57 -9.37 6.70 -7.04
CA ASN A 57 -8.62 6.18 -8.17
C ASN A 57 -7.29 5.55 -7.77
N ARG A 58 -6.58 6.14 -6.80
CA ARG A 58 -5.33 5.58 -6.27
C ARG A 58 -5.59 4.32 -5.45
N LEU A 59 -6.63 4.33 -4.61
CA LEU A 59 -6.99 3.16 -3.81
C LEU A 59 -7.30 1.94 -4.70
N LYS A 60 -8.00 2.14 -5.83
CA LYS A 60 -8.28 1.07 -6.82
C LYS A 60 -7.05 0.45 -7.49
N GLN A 61 -5.88 1.07 -7.41
CA GLN A 61 -4.65 0.49 -7.98
C GLN A 61 -4.01 -0.53 -7.03
N VAL A 62 -4.36 -0.47 -5.74
CA VAL A 62 -3.73 -1.27 -4.68
C VAL A 62 -4.71 -2.22 -3.98
N TRP A 63 -6.01 -2.06 -4.24
CA TRP A 63 -7.13 -2.85 -3.72
C TRP A 63 -7.90 -3.48 -4.89
#